data_AF-A0A133Y593-F1
#
_entry.id   AF-A0A133Y593-F1
#
_cell.length_a   1.000
_cell.length_b   1.000
_cell.length_c   1.000
_cell.angle_alpha   90.00
_cell.angle_beta   90.00
_cell.angle_gamma   90.00
#
_symmetry.space_group_name_H-M   'P 1'
#
loop_
_entity.id
_entity.type
_entity.pdbx_description
1 polymer ?
#
loop_
_entity_poly.entity_id
_entity_poly.type
_entity_poly.pdbx_seq_one_letter_code
_entity_poly.pdbx_strand_id
1 'polypeptide(L)'
;MNKKMMIKSSVAALAVIFFISAMPADGVITKNGATTVVNTTTLTKNIRGYKSTTPVKIYIEKNRVVKVEALKTQETPKYFAKAKAVLNNFAGKTVTKAEKMNVDAVSGATLSSNALVKNVQTGLKYYKAHK
;
A
#
# COMPACT_ATOMS: atom_id res chain seq x y z
N MET A 1 -25.52 19.15 43.65
CA MET A 1 -25.03 17.84 44.15
C MET A 1 -24.77 16.92 42.96
N ASN A 2 -23.48 16.75 42.62
CA ASN A 2 -22.76 15.57 42.08
C ASN A 2 -23.46 14.70 41.01
N LYS A 3 -22.85 14.32 39.88
CA LYS A 3 -21.45 13.89 39.71
C LYS A 3 -21.10 13.80 38.21
N LYS A 4 -19.90 14.24 37.84
CA LYS A 4 -19.25 13.96 36.55
C LYS A 4 -19.07 12.45 36.36
N MET A 5 -19.29 11.92 35.15
CA MET A 5 -18.57 10.72 34.73
C MET A 5 -18.38 10.68 33.21
N MET A 6 -17.14 10.94 32.79
CA MET A 6 -16.60 10.59 31.47
C MET A 6 -16.69 9.07 31.27
N ILE A 7 -17.14 8.65 30.09
CA ILE A 7 -16.80 7.32 29.55
C ILE A 7 -16.17 7.54 28.16
N LYS A 8 -14.85 7.34 28.14
CA LYS A 8 -14.04 7.16 26.92
C LYS A 8 -14.41 5.81 26.33
N SER A 9 -14.70 5.72 25.02
CA SER A 9 -14.56 4.48 24.24
C SER A 9 -14.52 4.79 22.76
N SER A 10 -13.30 4.88 22.24
CA SER A 10 -12.94 5.04 20.85
C SER A 10 -13.20 3.75 20.06
N VAL A 11 -14.30 3.63 19.34
CA VAL A 11 -14.45 2.63 18.27
C VAL A 11 -15.42 3.15 17.20
N ALA A 12 -14.88 3.65 16.09
CA ALA A 12 -15.52 3.59 14.75
C ALA A 12 -14.63 4.30 13.71
N ALA A 13 -13.48 3.70 13.36
CA ALA A 13 -12.69 4.13 12.20
C ALA A 13 -12.41 2.95 11.25
N LEU A 14 -13.38 2.04 11.09
CA LEU A 14 -13.26 0.85 10.23
C LEU A 14 -14.23 0.85 9.03
N ALA A 15 -15.06 1.89 8.86
CA ALA A 15 -16.10 1.90 7.82
C ALA A 15 -15.73 2.56 6.48
N VAL A 16 -14.56 3.20 6.35
CA VAL A 16 -14.24 4.02 5.14
C VAL A 16 -13.54 3.24 4.03
N ILE A 17 -13.03 2.03 4.30
CA ILE A 17 -12.06 1.37 3.41
C ILE A 17 -12.72 0.73 2.17
N PHE A 18 -14.03 0.47 2.18
CA PHE A 18 -14.68 -0.30 1.11
C PHE A 18 -15.09 0.52 -0.14
N PHE A 19 -15.11 1.87 -0.08
CA PHE A 19 -15.59 2.69 -1.20
C PHE A 19 -14.52 3.14 -2.22
N ILE A 20 -13.24 2.83 -2.02
CA ILE A 20 -12.12 3.37 -2.84
C ILE A 20 -11.89 2.58 -4.14
N SER A 21 -12.61 1.49 -4.38
CA SER A 21 -12.39 0.64 -5.56
C SER A 21 -12.99 1.15 -6.88
N ALA A 22 -13.81 2.21 -6.87
CA ALA A 22 -14.63 2.60 -8.03
C ALA A 22 -14.24 3.91 -8.76
N MET A 23 -13.22 4.67 -8.31
CA MET A 23 -12.79 5.88 -9.03
C MET A 23 -11.78 5.56 -10.13
N PRO A 24 -11.93 6.09 -11.36
CA PRO A 24 -10.92 5.97 -12.40
C PRO A 24 -9.66 6.69 -11.91
N ALA A 25 -8.57 5.93 -11.79
CA ALA A 25 -7.32 6.41 -11.21
C ALA A 25 -6.47 7.10 -12.28
N ASP A 26 -6.87 8.30 -12.68
CA ASP A 26 -6.08 9.07 -13.67
C ASP A 26 -4.86 9.77 -13.02
N GLY A 27 -4.77 9.82 -11.69
CA GLY A 27 -3.64 10.37 -10.94
C GLY A 27 -2.76 9.33 -10.25
N VAL A 28 -1.44 9.54 -10.26
CA VAL A 28 -0.48 8.76 -9.44
C VAL A 28 -0.74 8.96 -7.94
N ILE A 29 -1.23 10.13 -7.53
CA ILE A 29 -1.64 10.44 -6.16
C ILE A 29 -3.10 10.91 -6.17
N THR A 30 -3.91 10.36 -5.27
CA THR A 30 -5.28 10.78 -5.01
C THR A 30 -5.46 11.04 -3.52
N LYS A 31 -6.06 12.16 -3.13
CA LYS A 31 -6.34 12.51 -1.73
C LYS A 31 -7.85 12.37 -1.47
N ASN A 32 -8.24 11.66 -0.43
CA ASN A 32 -9.62 11.56 0.04
C ASN A 32 -9.64 11.72 1.58
N GLY A 33 -10.08 12.90 2.04
CA GLY A 33 -10.02 13.27 3.45
C GLY A 33 -8.59 13.18 3.99
N ALA A 34 -8.41 12.38 5.04
CA ALA A 34 -7.10 12.15 5.66
C ALA A 34 -6.21 11.13 4.92
N THR A 35 -6.76 10.39 3.94
CA THR A 35 -6.07 9.31 3.24
C THR A 35 -5.49 9.82 1.92
N THR A 36 -4.21 9.57 1.71
CA THR A 36 -3.57 9.69 0.40
C THR A 36 -3.35 8.30 -0.19
N VAL A 37 -3.82 8.08 -1.41
CA VAL A 37 -3.63 6.84 -2.16
C VAL A 37 -2.60 7.10 -3.26
N VAL A 38 -1.55 6.28 -3.30
CA VAL A 38 -0.56 6.29 -4.37
C VAL A 38 -0.80 5.09 -5.27
N ASN A 39 -1.12 5.32 -6.54
CA ASN A 39 -1.28 4.28 -7.55
C ASN A 39 -0.02 4.18 -8.41
N THR A 40 0.65 3.02 -8.39
CA THR A 40 1.91 2.85 -9.11
C THR A 40 1.76 2.40 -10.56
N THR A 41 0.54 2.16 -11.06
CA THR A 41 0.29 1.60 -12.41
C THR A 41 1.04 2.32 -13.54
N THR A 42 1.05 3.65 -13.52
CA THR A 42 1.77 4.46 -14.51
C THR A 42 3.22 4.77 -14.11
N LEU A 43 3.52 4.73 -12.82
CA LEU A 43 4.84 5.06 -12.25
C LEU A 43 5.87 3.94 -12.43
N THR A 44 5.43 2.69 -12.46
CA THR A 44 6.31 1.52 -12.36
C THR A 44 6.18 0.53 -13.52
N LYS A 45 5.87 1.04 -14.72
CA LYS A 45 5.72 0.23 -15.95
C LYS A 45 6.96 -0.61 -16.29
N ASN A 46 8.14 -0.20 -15.82
CA ASN A 46 9.42 -0.89 -16.00
C ASN A 46 9.75 -1.91 -14.87
N ILE A 47 8.97 -1.96 -13.79
CA ILE A 47 9.18 -2.93 -12.70
C ILE A 47 8.41 -4.21 -13.01
N ARG A 48 9.13 -5.25 -13.42
CA ARG A 48 8.57 -6.55 -13.78
C ARG A 48 8.71 -7.56 -12.63
N GLY A 49 7.63 -8.32 -12.39
CA GLY A 49 7.63 -9.57 -11.65
C GLY A 49 8.07 -10.74 -12.54
N TYR A 50 7.51 -11.93 -12.33
CA TYR A 50 7.89 -13.12 -13.09
C TYR A 50 7.36 -13.10 -14.54
N LYS A 51 6.09 -12.76 -14.75
CA LYS A 51 5.44 -12.71 -16.07
C LYS A 51 5.09 -11.29 -16.50
N SER A 52 4.75 -10.43 -15.56
CA SER A 52 4.17 -9.10 -15.84
C SER A 52 4.53 -8.07 -14.78
N THR A 53 4.07 -6.83 -14.94
CA THR A 53 4.21 -5.80 -13.91
C THR A 53 3.30 -6.10 -12.71
N THR A 54 3.71 -5.66 -11.52
CA THR A 54 2.98 -5.90 -10.26
C THR A 54 2.62 -4.59 -9.55
N PRO A 55 1.81 -3.71 -10.19
CA PRO A 55 1.50 -2.40 -9.61
C PRO A 55 0.70 -2.54 -8.31
N VAL A 56 0.78 -1.51 -7.46
CA VAL A 56 0.16 -1.47 -6.14
C VAL A 56 -0.57 -0.15 -5.90
N LYS A 57 -1.57 -0.18 -5.00
CA LYS A 57 -2.12 1.00 -4.32
C LYS A 57 -1.55 1.06 -2.91
N ILE A 58 -0.98 2.20 -2.53
CA ILE A 58 -0.43 2.44 -1.20
C ILE A 58 -1.31 3.46 -0.51
N TYR A 59 -1.87 3.10 0.63
CA TYR A 59 -2.75 3.95 1.43
C TYR A 59 -1.92 4.57 2.55
N ILE A 60 -1.88 5.90 2.62
CA ILE A 60 -1.04 6.67 3.53
C ILE A 60 -1.92 7.62 4.32
N GLU A 61 -1.78 7.59 5.64
CA GLU A 61 -2.41 8.53 6.57
C GLU A 61 -1.36 9.02 7.55
N LYS A 62 -1.37 10.33 7.87
CA LYS A 62 -0.44 10.93 8.86
C LYS A 62 1.02 10.50 8.63
N ASN A 63 1.44 10.45 7.36
CA ASN A 63 2.77 10.05 6.91
C ASN A 63 3.19 8.61 7.31
N ARG A 64 2.21 7.71 7.48
CA ARG A 64 2.38 6.27 7.73
C ARG A 64 1.60 5.46 6.71
N VAL A 65 2.15 4.32 6.33
CA VAL A 65 1.49 3.36 5.45
C VAL A 65 0.43 2.63 6.25
N VAL A 66 -0.83 2.78 5.87
CA VAL A 66 -1.97 2.09 6.50
C VAL A 66 -2.17 0.72 5.85
N LYS A 67 -2.10 0.67 4.53
CA LYS A 67 -2.34 -0.55 3.74
C LYS A 67 -1.57 -0.48 2.43
N VAL A 68 -1.21 -1.65 1.90
CA VAL A 68 -0.77 -1.79 0.52
C VAL A 68 -1.58 -2.89 -0.16
N GLU A 69 -2.12 -2.59 -1.33
CA GLU A 69 -2.90 -3.54 -2.13
C GLU A 69 -2.23 -3.77 -3.48
N ALA A 70 -2.01 -5.04 -3.82
CA ALA A 70 -1.61 -5.40 -5.18
C ALA A 70 -2.79 -5.22 -6.15
N LEU A 71 -2.52 -4.56 -7.28
CA LEU A 71 -3.47 -4.42 -8.37
C LEU A 71 -3.44 -5.63 -9.31
N LYS A 72 -4.33 -5.61 -10.30
CA LYS A 72 -4.45 -6.69 -11.30
C LYS A 72 -3.14 -6.88 -12.06
N THR A 73 -2.76 -8.14 -12.25
CA THR A 73 -1.51 -8.57 -12.88
C THR A 73 -1.73 -9.88 -13.62
N GLN A 74 -0.77 -10.32 -14.44
CA GLN A 74 -0.78 -11.58 -15.19
C GLN A 74 0.22 -12.61 -14.62
N GLU A 75 0.67 -12.40 -13.38
CA GLU A 75 1.44 -13.39 -12.62
C GLU A 75 0.66 -14.70 -12.42
N THR A 76 1.37 -15.81 -12.23
CA THR A 76 0.73 -17.09 -11.91
C THR A 76 0.03 -17.00 -10.54
N PRO A 77 -1.31 -17.19 -10.44
CA PRO A 77 -2.08 -16.87 -9.23
C PRO A 77 -1.54 -17.51 -7.94
N LYS A 78 -1.20 -18.80 -8.00
CA LYS A 78 -0.68 -19.57 -6.85
C LYS A 78 0.60 -18.95 -6.25
N TYR A 79 1.53 -18.51 -7.10
CA TYR A 79 2.79 -17.91 -6.65
C TYR A 79 2.63 -16.44 -6.29
N PHE A 80 1.77 -15.71 -7.01
CA PHE A 80 1.51 -14.31 -6.71
C PHE A 80 0.80 -14.14 -5.36
N ALA A 81 -0.10 -15.05 -5.00
CA ALA A 81 -0.71 -15.07 -3.67
C ALA A 81 0.34 -15.17 -2.55
N LYS A 82 1.38 -15.99 -2.74
CA LYS A 82 2.52 -16.06 -1.83
C LYS A 82 3.32 -14.76 -1.81
N ALA A 83 3.61 -14.20 -2.98
CA ALA A 83 4.37 -12.95 -3.09
C ALA A 83 3.70 -11.78 -2.35
N LYS A 84 2.36 -11.69 -2.38
CA LYS A 84 1.60 -10.63 -1.68
C LYS A 84 1.88 -10.55 -0.18
N ALA A 85 2.35 -11.64 0.46
CA ALA A 85 2.68 -11.64 1.87
C ALA A 85 3.73 -10.56 2.24
N VAL A 86 4.62 -10.21 1.31
CA VAL A 86 5.64 -9.16 1.55
C VAL A 86 5.02 -7.78 1.81
N LEU A 87 3.81 -7.52 1.31
CA LEU A 87 3.12 -6.23 1.45
C LEU A 87 2.74 -5.92 2.89
N ASN A 88 2.51 -6.95 3.71
CA ASN A 88 2.15 -6.80 5.13
C ASN A 88 3.27 -6.14 5.95
N ASN A 89 4.53 -6.27 5.51
CA ASN A 89 5.68 -5.68 6.21
C ASN A 89 5.66 -4.14 6.25
N PHE A 90 4.95 -3.52 5.31
CA PHE A 90 4.90 -2.06 5.18
C PHE A 90 3.83 -1.41 6.06
N ALA A 91 2.78 -2.15 6.43
CA ALA A 91 1.70 -1.61 7.25
C ALA A 91 2.21 -1.11 8.61
N GLY A 92 1.73 0.06 9.04
CA GLY A 92 2.12 0.74 10.28
C GLY A 92 3.48 1.44 10.25
N LYS A 93 4.30 1.23 9.20
CA LYS A 93 5.61 1.88 9.07
C LYS A 93 5.44 3.33 8.60
N THR A 94 6.36 4.19 9.04
CA THR A 94 6.46 5.54 8.48
C THR A 94 6.88 5.45 7.02
N VAL A 95 6.45 6.42 6.21
CA VAL A 95 6.80 6.48 4.78
C VAL A 95 8.32 6.39 4.57
N THR A 96 9.12 7.14 5.34
CA THR A 96 10.59 7.13 5.26
C THR A 96 11.20 5.76 5.60
N LYS A 97 10.64 5.04 6.56
CA LYS A 97 11.13 3.70 6.92
C LYS A 97 10.73 2.68 5.87
N ALA A 98 9.47 2.72 5.42
CA ALA A 98 8.93 1.80 4.42
C ALA A 98 9.61 1.94 3.05
N GLU A 99 10.01 3.15 2.66
CA GLU A 99 10.76 3.40 1.41
C GLU A 99 12.15 2.73 1.42
N LYS A 100 12.80 2.63 2.58
CA LYS A 100 14.20 2.20 2.69
C LYS A 100 14.39 0.82 3.31
N MET A 101 13.33 0.22 3.84
CA MET A 101 13.44 -1.08 4.49
C MET A 101 13.67 -2.19 3.46
N ASN A 102 14.52 -3.13 3.82
CA ASN A 102 14.65 -4.40 3.13
C ASN A 102 13.55 -5.35 3.63
N VAL A 103 12.95 -6.09 2.71
CA VAL A 103 11.91 -7.08 2.99
C VAL A 103 12.32 -8.37 2.32
N ASP A 104 12.33 -9.46 3.08
CA ASP A 104 12.71 -10.76 2.55
C ASP A 104 11.70 -11.24 1.52
N ALA A 105 12.23 -11.80 0.44
CA ALA A 105 11.42 -12.37 -0.63
C ALA A 105 10.86 -13.73 -0.20
N VAL A 106 9.72 -14.12 -0.80
CA VAL A 106 9.10 -15.41 -0.49
C VAL A 106 9.63 -16.49 -1.44
N SER A 107 10.10 -17.61 -0.88
CA SER A 107 10.62 -18.74 -1.65
C SER A 107 9.59 -19.28 -2.65
N GLY A 108 10.03 -19.48 -3.89
CA GLY A 108 9.18 -19.87 -5.01
C GLY A 108 8.34 -18.73 -5.60
N ALA A 109 8.49 -17.50 -5.10
CA ALA A 109 7.84 -16.30 -5.64
C ALA A 109 8.77 -15.06 -5.65
N THR A 110 10.09 -15.29 -5.65
CA THR A 110 11.13 -14.27 -5.44
C THR A 110 11.02 -13.07 -6.37
N LEU A 111 10.83 -13.31 -7.67
CA LEU A 111 10.74 -12.24 -8.68
C LEU A 111 9.54 -11.34 -8.44
N SER A 112 8.36 -11.93 -8.20
CA SER A 112 7.14 -11.20 -7.92
C SER A 112 7.21 -10.49 -6.56
N SER A 113 7.83 -11.10 -5.54
CA SER A 113 8.09 -10.49 -4.23
C SER A 113 8.97 -9.25 -4.34
N ASN A 114 10.11 -9.36 -5.02
CA ASN A 114 11.04 -8.24 -5.22
C ASN A 114 10.38 -7.11 -6.02
N ALA A 115 9.60 -7.47 -7.04
CA ALA A 115 8.85 -6.49 -7.81
C ALA A 115 7.81 -5.75 -6.95
N LEU A 116 7.06 -6.45 -6.10
CA LEU A 116 6.11 -5.82 -5.18
C LEU A 116 6.82 -4.86 -4.20
N VAL A 117 7.93 -5.29 -3.60
CA VAL A 117 8.74 -4.44 -2.70
C VAL A 117 9.22 -3.18 -3.43
N LYS A 118 9.79 -3.32 -4.63
CA LYS A 118 10.28 -2.20 -5.42
C LYS A 118 9.15 -1.26 -5.86
N ASN A 119 7.97 -1.80 -6.18
CA ASN A 119 6.77 -1.01 -6.48
C ASN A 119 6.37 -0.14 -5.30
N VAL A 120 6.33 -0.70 -4.08
CA VAL A 120 6.01 0.06 -2.86
C VAL A 120 7.05 1.15 -2.62
N GLN A 121 8.33 0.81 -2.63
CA GLN A 121 9.42 1.78 -2.41
C GLN A 121 9.37 2.92 -3.43
N THR A 122 9.12 2.62 -4.70
CA THR A 122 9.02 3.63 -5.77
C THR A 122 7.80 4.53 -5.57
N GLY A 123 6.64 3.97 -5.22
CA GLY A 123 5.45 4.75 -4.90
C GLY A 123 5.64 5.67 -3.68
N LEU A 124 6.29 5.17 -2.63
CA LEU A 124 6.61 5.98 -1.45
C LEU A 124 7.62 7.08 -1.74
N LYS A 125 8.64 6.80 -2.56
CA LYS A 125 9.59 7.81 -3.05
C LYS A 125 8.89 8.91 -3.82
N TYR A 126 7.99 8.54 -4.73
CA TYR A 126 7.19 9.50 -5.49
C TYR A 126 6.31 10.36 -4.57
N TYR A 127 5.59 9.74 -3.64
CA TYR A 127 4.80 10.46 -2.64
C TYR A 127 5.64 11.47 -1.85
N LYS A 128 6.84 11.10 -1.37
CA LYS A 128 7.70 12.03 -0.64
C LYS A 128 8.10 13.25 -1.45
N ALA A 129 8.29 13.10 -2.76
CA ALA A 129 8.69 14.20 -3.64
C ALA A 129 7.51 15.11 -4.04
N HIS A 130 6.25 14.68 -3.82
CA HIS A 130 5.05 15.37 -4.33
C HIS A 130 3.93 15.53 -3.28
N LYS A 131 4.23 15.35 -1.97
CA LYS A 131 3.21 15.36 -0.91
C LYS A 131 2.67 16.75 -0.57
#